data_AF-A0A530QQM1-F1
#
_entry.id   AF-A0A530QQM1-F1
#
_cell.length_a   1.000
_cell.length_b   1.000
_cell.length_c   1.000
_cell.angle_alpha   90.00
_cell.angle_beta   90.00
_cell.angle_gamma   90.00
#
_symmetry.space_group_name_H-M   'P 1'
#
loop_
_entity.id
_entity.type
_entity.pdbx_description
1 polymer ?
#
loop_
_entity_poly.entity_id
_entity_poly.type
_entity_poly.pdbx_seq_one_letter_code
_entity_poly.pdbx_strand_id
1 'polypeptide(L)' 'LREGDIIAAIDGRPVTGVDDLVRLLDAERIGRETLCTVVRRSGITQVTVMPVARS' A
#
# COMPACT_ATOMS: atom_id res chain seq x y z
N LEU A 1 0.66 8.57 3.23
CA LEU A 1 1.76 7.77 3.86
C LEU A 1 2.84 8.73 4.32
N ARG A 2 3.62 8.33 5.32
CA ARG A 2 4.75 9.09 5.85
C ARG A 2 6.03 8.30 5.66
N GLU A 3 7.17 8.99 5.64
CA GLU A 3 8.47 8.32 5.62
C GLU A 3 8.63 7.42 6.85
N GLY A 4 9.20 6.22 6.63
CA GLY A 4 9.34 5.19 7.65
C GLY A 4 8.11 4.29 7.86
N ASP A 5 6.99 4.57 7.20
CA ASP A 5 5.84 3.65 7.14
C ASP A 5 6.22 2.38 6.35
N ILE A 6 5.94 1.21 6.92
CA ILE A 6 6.12 -0.08 6.24
C ILE A 6 4.73 -0.58 5.79
N ILE A 7 4.55 -0.79 4.49
CA ILE A 7 3.33 -1.39 3.95
C ILE A 7 3.41 -2.90 4.15
N ALA A 8 2.54 -3.45 5.00
CA ALA A 8 2.48 -4.88 5.29
C ALA A 8 1.40 -5.62 4.49
N ALA A 9 0.35 -4.91 4.03
CA ALA A 9 -0.67 -5.49 3.17
C ALA A 9 -1.38 -4.43 2.31
N ILE A 10 -1.91 -4.88 1.17
CA ILE A 10 -2.79 -4.11 0.27
C ILE A 10 -4.09 -4.89 0.07
N ASP A 11 -5.21 -4.30 0.45
CA ASP A 11 -6.54 -4.93 0.44
C ASP A 11 -6.53 -6.31 1.10
N GLY A 12 -5.84 -6.42 2.24
CA GLY A 12 -5.68 -7.67 2.98
C GLY A 12 -4.68 -8.67 2.39
N ARG A 13 -4.12 -8.40 1.20
CA ARG A 13 -3.08 -9.25 0.58
C ARG A 13 -1.70 -8.87 1.15
N PRO A 14 -0.93 -9.82 1.73
CA PRO A 14 0.39 -9.54 2.28
C PRO A 14 1.35 -8.95 1.25
N VAL A 15 2.20 -8.03 1.70
CA VAL A 15 3.31 -7.46 0.93
C VAL A 15 4.60 -7.90 1.60
N THR A 16 5.38 -8.77 0.94
CA THR A 16 6.65 -9.26 1.49
C THR A 16 7.87 -8.48 1.00
N GLY A 17 7.69 -7.67 -0.04
CA GLY A 17 8.73 -6.85 -0.64
C GLY A 17 8.20 -5.93 -1.75
N VAL A 18 9.13 -5.29 -2.45
CA VAL A 18 8.81 -4.31 -3.50
C VAL A 18 8.09 -4.96 -4.69
N ASP A 19 8.45 -6.19 -5.05
CA ASP A 19 7.84 -6.89 -6.19
C ASP A 19 6.34 -7.16 -5.95
N ASP A 20 5.97 -7.56 -4.72
CA ASP A 20 4.58 -7.68 -4.33
C ASP A 20 3.86 -6.33 -4.41
N LEU A 21 4.50 -5.26 -3.93
CA LEU A 21 3.91 -3.93 -3.99
C LEU A 21 3.59 -3.50 -5.43
N VAL A 22 4.54 -3.69 -6.36
CA VAL A 22 4.36 -3.37 -7.79
C VAL A 22 3.24 -4.23 -8.40
N ARG A 23 3.22 -5.52 -8.10
CA ARG A 23 2.21 -6.45 -8.61
C ARG A 23 0.80 -6.16 -8.08
N LEU A 24 0.69 -5.72 -6.82
CA LEU A 24 -0.60 -5.47 -6.16
C LEU A 24 -1.15 -4.07 -6.48
N LEU A 25 -0.31 -3.13 -6.88
CA LEU A 25 -0.64 -1.78 -7.36
C LEU A 25 -0.50 -1.66 -8.88
N ASP A 26 -1.06 -2.62 -9.60
CA ASP A 26 -1.08 -2.60 -11.07
C ASP A 26 -1.95 -1.46 -11.64
N ALA A 27 -1.95 -1.35 -12.98
CA ALA A 27 -2.69 -0.32 -13.70
C ALA A 27 -4.21 -0.34 -13.44
N GLU A 28 -4.79 -1.50 -13.12
CA GLU A 28 -6.23 -1.62 -12.83
C GLU A 28 -6.61 -0.94 -11.52
N ARG A 29 -5.63 -0.68 -10.65
CA ARG A 29 -5.84 -0.04 -9.36
C ARG A 29 -5.74 1.49 -9.41
N ILE A 30 -5.24 2.06 -10.51
CA ILE A 30 -5.12 3.53 -10.64
C ILE A 30 -6.49 4.20 -10.53
N GLY A 31 -6.56 5.24 -9.70
CA GLY A 31 -7.81 5.99 -9.45
C GLY A 31 -8.84 5.25 -8.58
N ARG A 32 -8.50 4.08 -8.02
CA ARG A 32 -9.39 3.32 -7.12
C ARG A 32 -8.88 3.39 -5.69
N GLU A 33 -9.79 3.57 -4.74
CA GLU A 33 -9.45 3.47 -3.32
C GLU A 33 -8.82 2.11 -3.01
N THR A 34 -7.73 2.15 -2.26
CA THR A 34 -6.91 0.99 -1.90
C THR A 34 -6.60 1.06 -0.42
N LEU A 35 -6.89 -0.01 0.31
CA LEU A 35 -6.64 -0.08 1.74
C LEU A 35 -5.23 -0.62 1.99
N CYS A 36 -4.38 0.18 2.62
CA CYS A 36 -3.05 -0.23 3.03
C CYS A 36 -3.01 -0.52 4.53
N THR A 37 -2.53 -1.70 4.92
CA THR A 37 -2.11 -1.97 6.29
C THR A 37 -0.67 -1.49 6.45
N VAL A 38 -0.47 -0.57 7.39
CA VAL A 38 0.79 0.11 7.63
C VAL A 38 1.31 -0.18 9.03
N VAL A 39 2.57 -0.59 9.12
CA VAL A 39 3.31 -0.72 10.38
C VAL A 39 4.17 0.51 10.57
N ARG A 40 4.06 1.13 11.75
CA ARG A 40 4.85 2.30 12.17
C ARG A 40 5.20 2.17 13.65
N ARG A 41 6.04 3.07 14.16
CA ARG A 41 6.47 3.06 15.57
C ARG A 41 5.29 3.08 16.57
N SER A 42 4.19 3.74 16.21
CA SER A 42 2.98 3.82 17.04
C SER A 42 2.07 2.58 16.94
N GLY A 43 2.46 1.54 16.20
CA GLY A 43 1.69 0.33 15.98
C GLY A 43 1.20 0.15 14.55
N ILE A 44 0.18 -0.70 14.39
CA ILE A 44 -0.42 -1.05 13.10
C ILE A 44 -1.64 -0.14 12.86
N THR A 45 -1.77 0.39 11.65
CA THR A 45 -2.92 1.19 11.23
C THR A 45 -3.36 0.80 9.82
N GLN A 46 -4.61 1.08 9.48
CA GLN A 46 -5.08 1.03 8.10
C GLN A 46 -5.19 2.45 7.55
N VAL A 47 -4.81 2.63 6.28
CA VAL A 47 -4.88 3.92 5.57
C VAL A 47 -5.43 3.67 4.18
N THR A 48 -6.47 4.38 3.81
CA THR A 48 -6.96 4.40 2.43
C THR A 48 -6.11 5.36 1.60
N VAL A 49 -5.63 4.89 0.44
CA VAL A 49 -4.89 5.69 -0.55
C VAL A 49 -5.54 5.54 -1.91
N MET A 50 -5.31 6.50 -2.80
CA MET A 50 -5.70 6.40 -4.21
C MET A 50 -4.42 6.38 -5.06
N PRO A 51 -4.06 5.24 -5.66
CA PRO A 51 -2.90 5.14 -6.52
C PRO A 51 -3.04 6.02 -7.77
N VAL A 52 -1.92 6.61 -8.18
CA VAL A 52 -1.80 7.41 -9.41
C VAL A 52 -0.76 6.78 -10.32
N ALA A 53 -0.91 6.96 -11.63
CA ALA A 53 0.08 6.49 -12.58
C ALA A 53 1.45 7.14 -12.28
N ARG A 54 2.53 6.36 -12.41
CA ARG A 54 3.90 6.89 -12.32
C ARG A 54 4.15 7.71 -13.59
N SER A 55 4.48 8.99 -13.43
CA SER A 55 4.93 9.90 -14.49
C SER A 55 6.43 9.81 -14.72
#